data_AF-A0A074RU78-F1
#
_entry.id   AF-A0A074RU78-F1
#
_cell.length_a   1.000
_cell.length_b   1.000
_cell.length_c   1.000
_cell.angle_alpha   90.00
_cell.angle_beta   90.00
_cell.angle_gamma   90.00
#
_symmetry.space_group_name_H-M   'P 1'
#
loop_
_entity.id
_entity.type
_entity.pdbx_description
1 polymer ?
#
loop_
_entity_poly.entity_id
_entity_poly.type
_entity_poly.pdbx_seq_one_letter_code
_entity_poly.pdbx_strand_id
1 'polypeptide(L)'
;MTSPYAGLTRSSLRPIEEDETHYLTLDLGAVDPSLLAHCPSIRLIGLETPTPFLQFGDLVFQGIHTHTLGTELVLDTRGVIAQSEHKVLFNPVQLIPKAETETAAEPGPDPQSHDPAGPAPKRRGRGRARGHGRGRARAKKRAGDSS
;
A
#
# COMPACT_ATOMS: atom_id res chain seq x y z
N MET A 1 -34.93 -21.84 -55.83
CA MET A 1 -33.90 -22.73 -55.24
C MET A 1 -33.51 -22.17 -53.88
N THR A 2 -33.97 -22.79 -52.80
CA THR A 2 -33.73 -22.35 -51.42
C THR A 2 -32.46 -23.00 -50.89
N SER A 3 -31.53 -22.20 -50.32
CA SER A 3 -30.28 -22.73 -49.77
C SER A 3 -30.54 -23.52 -48.47
N PRO A 4 -30.04 -24.75 -48.32
CA PRO A 4 -30.33 -25.59 -47.15
C PRO A 4 -29.56 -25.22 -45.87
N TYR A 5 -28.71 -24.19 -45.91
CA TYR A 5 -27.83 -23.81 -44.78
C TYR A 5 -28.37 -22.69 -43.87
N ALA A 6 -29.64 -22.30 -43.99
CA ALA A 6 -30.26 -21.24 -43.19
C ALA A 6 -30.59 -21.62 -41.72
N GLY A 7 -29.90 -22.61 -41.14
CA GLY A 7 -30.32 -23.28 -39.89
C GLY A 7 -29.23 -23.65 -38.89
N LEU A 8 -27.96 -23.31 -39.13
CA LEU A 8 -26.92 -23.47 -38.10
C LEU A 8 -27.01 -22.28 -37.13
N THR A 9 -27.74 -22.53 -36.05
CA THR A 9 -27.94 -21.63 -34.91
C THR A 9 -26.61 -21.04 -34.45
N ARG A 10 -26.64 -19.77 -33.99
CA ARG A 10 -25.63 -19.28 -33.05
C ARG A 10 -25.70 -20.19 -31.83
N SER A 11 -24.80 -21.18 -31.79
CA SER A 11 -24.62 -22.05 -30.64
C SER A 11 -24.48 -21.16 -29.41
N SER A 12 -25.19 -21.52 -28.34
CA SER A 12 -25.07 -20.89 -27.04
C SER A 12 -23.74 -21.28 -26.40
N LEU A 13 -22.64 -20.84 -27.02
CA LEU A 13 -21.37 -20.66 -26.33
C LEU A 13 -21.64 -19.57 -25.29
N ARG A 14 -22.09 -20.00 -24.12
CA ARG A 14 -21.71 -19.31 -22.89
C ARG A 14 -20.19 -19.12 -22.98
N PRO A 15 -19.64 -17.94 -22.68
CA PRO A 15 -18.22 -17.85 -22.42
C PRO A 15 -17.91 -18.95 -21.42
N ILE A 16 -16.98 -19.85 -21.80
CA ILE A 16 -16.24 -20.55 -20.77
C ILE A 16 -15.52 -19.40 -20.06
N GLU A 17 -15.70 -19.30 -18.74
CA GLU A 17 -14.88 -18.38 -17.95
C GLU A 17 -13.46 -18.97 -18.02
N GLU A 18 -12.69 -18.51 -19.00
CA GLU A 18 -11.28 -18.84 -19.16
C GLU A 18 -10.54 -18.18 -18.00
N ASP A 19 -9.90 -18.99 -17.13
CA ASP A 19 -9.19 -18.50 -15.96
C ASP A 19 -8.07 -17.52 -16.37
N GLU A 20 -8.32 -16.22 -16.22
CA GLU A 20 -7.39 -15.18 -16.64
C GLU A 20 -6.13 -15.19 -15.77
N THR A 21 -5.04 -15.73 -16.32
CA THR A 21 -3.76 -15.86 -15.62
C THR A 21 -2.92 -14.60 -15.83
N HIS A 22 -2.76 -13.81 -14.77
CA HIS A 22 -1.87 -12.65 -14.76
C HIS A 22 -0.47 -13.02 -14.24
N TYR A 23 0.57 -12.59 -14.95
CA TYR A 23 1.95 -12.73 -14.51
C TYR A 23 2.45 -11.43 -13.88
N LEU A 24 3.18 -11.54 -12.77
CA LEU A 24 3.91 -10.43 -12.14
C LEU A 24 5.39 -10.80 -12.02
N THR A 25 6.27 -9.84 -12.29
CA THR A 25 7.70 -9.99 -12.03
C THR A 25 8.01 -9.61 -10.57
N LEU A 26 8.65 -10.51 -9.83
CA LEU A 26 9.13 -10.25 -8.47
C LEU A 26 10.60 -9.79 -8.54
N ASP A 27 10.86 -8.53 -8.22
CA ASP A 27 12.19 -7.92 -8.31
C ASP A 27 12.82 -7.83 -6.93
N LEU A 28 13.88 -8.63 -6.70
CA LEU A 28 14.60 -8.68 -5.43
C LEU A 28 15.78 -7.69 -5.37
N GLY A 29 16.02 -6.92 -6.44
CA GLY A 29 17.22 -6.11 -6.58
C GLY A 29 18.51 -6.97 -6.54
N ALA A 30 19.54 -6.46 -5.86
CA ALA A 30 20.87 -7.08 -5.81
C ALA A 30 21.00 -8.21 -4.77
N VAL A 31 20.09 -9.19 -4.79
CA VAL A 31 20.26 -10.46 -4.05
C VAL A 31 21.29 -11.34 -4.76
N ASP A 32 22.16 -12.00 -4.00
CA ASP A 32 23.13 -12.95 -4.55
C ASP A 32 22.40 -14.11 -5.28
N PRO A 33 22.64 -14.33 -6.59
CA PRO A 33 22.04 -15.43 -7.34
C PRO A 33 22.32 -16.83 -6.75
N SER A 34 23.39 -16.99 -5.96
CA SER A 34 23.67 -18.26 -5.27
C SER A 34 22.56 -18.63 -4.29
N LEU A 35 21.90 -17.63 -3.67
CA LEU A 35 20.79 -17.82 -2.75
C LEU A 35 19.53 -18.31 -3.49
N LEU A 36 19.31 -17.85 -4.74
CA LEU A 36 18.22 -18.33 -5.60
C LEU A 36 18.30 -19.83 -5.88
N ALA A 37 19.51 -20.37 -6.08
CA ALA A 37 19.72 -21.78 -6.38
C ALA A 37 19.61 -22.73 -5.17
N HIS A 38 19.80 -22.23 -3.94
CA HIS A 38 19.90 -23.05 -2.72
C HIS A 38 18.82 -22.78 -1.67
N CYS A 39 17.84 -21.91 -1.97
CA CYS A 39 16.79 -21.57 -1.02
C CYS A 39 15.80 -22.74 -0.81
N PRO A 40 15.62 -23.23 0.43
CA PRO A 40 14.77 -24.40 0.70
C PRO A 40 13.27 -24.05 0.70
N SER A 41 12.91 -22.77 0.88
CA SER A 41 11.50 -22.34 0.87
C SER A 41 11.34 -20.86 0.56
N ILE A 42 10.38 -20.56 -0.30
CA ILE A 42 9.91 -19.21 -0.61
C ILE A 42 8.48 -19.08 -0.07
N ARG A 43 8.17 -17.99 0.65
CA ARG A 43 6.81 -17.71 1.15
C ARG A 43 6.43 -16.28 0.80
N LEU A 44 5.35 -16.12 0.04
CA LEU A 44 4.80 -14.83 -0.34
C LEU A 44 3.49 -14.63 0.43
N ILE A 45 3.32 -13.46 1.06
CA ILE A 45 2.19 -13.13 1.91
C ILE A 45 1.63 -11.77 1.48
N GLY A 46 0.32 -11.69 1.29
CA GLY A 46 -0.36 -10.43 1.00
C GLY A 46 -0.07 -9.85 -0.39
N LEU A 47 0.04 -10.68 -1.43
CA LEU A 47 0.25 -10.24 -2.83
C LEU A 47 -0.89 -9.36 -3.36
N GLU A 48 -2.06 -9.47 -2.75
CA GLU A 48 -3.24 -8.64 -2.97
C GLU A 48 -3.18 -7.29 -2.24
N THR A 49 -2.22 -7.09 -1.35
CA THR A 49 -2.07 -5.86 -0.55
C THR A 49 -1.08 -4.88 -1.20
N PRO A 50 -1.16 -3.57 -0.91
CA PRO A 50 -0.17 -2.61 -1.42
C PRO A 50 1.28 -2.87 -0.96
N THR A 51 1.47 -3.65 0.11
CA THR A 51 2.78 -3.94 0.73
C THR A 51 2.93 -5.43 1.03
N PRO A 52 3.11 -6.30 0.02
CA PRO A 52 3.33 -7.72 0.22
C PRO A 52 4.63 -7.98 0.99
N PHE A 53 4.73 -9.15 1.61
CA PHE A 53 5.96 -9.62 2.24
C PHE A 53 6.43 -10.92 1.60
N LEU A 54 7.74 -11.01 1.35
CA LEU A 54 8.40 -12.20 0.84
C LEU A 54 9.41 -12.69 1.87
N GLN A 55 9.24 -13.91 2.36
CA GLN A 55 10.28 -14.63 3.06
C GLN A 55 11.04 -15.53 2.07
N PHE A 56 12.35 -15.40 2.05
CA PHE A 56 13.25 -16.11 1.18
C PHE A 56 14.38 -16.70 2.02
N GLY A 57 14.21 -17.96 2.45
CA GLY A 57 15.02 -18.54 3.53
C GLY A 57 14.85 -17.74 4.84
N ASP A 58 15.96 -17.28 5.40
CA ASP A 58 15.99 -16.45 6.62
C ASP A 58 15.87 -14.94 6.32
N LEU A 59 15.89 -14.53 5.05
CA LEU A 59 15.72 -13.14 4.63
C LEU A 59 14.24 -12.80 4.50
N VAL A 60 13.85 -11.64 5.02
CA VAL A 60 12.50 -11.08 4.86
C VAL A 60 12.59 -9.81 4.03
N PHE A 61 11.68 -9.66 3.09
CA PHE A 61 11.57 -8.50 2.23
C PHE A 61 10.16 -7.91 2.31
N GLN A 62 10.07 -6.58 2.24
CA GLN A 62 8.83 -5.85 2.04
C GLN A 62 8.76 -5.37 0.59
N GLY A 63 7.66 -5.68 -0.08
CA GLY A 63 7.40 -5.34 -1.47
C GLY A 63 6.56 -4.08 -1.63
N ILE A 64 6.66 -3.47 -2.82
CA ILE A 64 5.77 -2.39 -3.28
C ILE A 64 5.37 -2.71 -4.72
N HIS A 65 4.07 -2.63 -5.02
CA HIS A 65 3.57 -2.81 -6.40
C HIS A 65 3.89 -1.59 -7.28
N THR A 66 4.34 -1.84 -8.50
CA THR A 66 4.58 -0.82 -9.53
C THR A 66 4.20 -1.35 -10.91
N HIS A 67 3.88 -0.43 -11.83
CA HIS A 67 3.84 -0.75 -13.26
C HIS A 67 5.24 -0.65 -13.87
N THR A 68 5.50 -1.41 -14.93
CA THR A 68 6.72 -1.32 -15.74
C THR A 68 6.60 -0.25 -16.82
N LEU A 69 7.75 0.22 -17.33
CA LEU A 69 7.79 1.09 -18.50
C LEU A 69 7.71 0.22 -19.77
N GLY A 70 6.48 -0.12 -20.17
CA GLY A 70 6.20 -1.10 -21.22
C GLY A 70 6.12 -2.53 -20.68
N THR A 71 6.12 -3.51 -21.56
CA THR A 71 5.87 -4.93 -21.23
C THR A 71 7.18 -5.71 -21.06
N GLU A 72 7.36 -6.38 -19.93
CA GLU A 72 8.43 -7.37 -19.73
C GLU A 72 8.02 -8.72 -20.36
N LEU A 73 8.95 -9.36 -21.09
CA LEU A 73 8.73 -10.65 -21.74
C LEU A 73 9.64 -11.73 -21.11
N VAL A 74 9.04 -12.82 -20.62
CA VAL A 74 9.79 -13.99 -20.17
C VAL A 74 9.87 -14.99 -21.31
N LEU A 75 11.09 -15.41 -21.65
CA LEU A 75 11.39 -16.30 -22.77
C LEU A 75 11.94 -17.64 -22.27
N ASP A 76 11.57 -18.73 -22.94
CA ASP A 76 12.16 -20.05 -22.79
C ASP A 76 12.66 -20.61 -24.15
N THR A 77 13.06 -21.87 -24.19
CA THR A 77 13.48 -22.56 -25.43
C THR A 77 12.41 -22.70 -26.52
N ARG A 78 11.14 -22.41 -26.21
CA ARG A 78 9.98 -22.58 -27.10
C ARG A 78 9.37 -21.24 -27.52
N GLY A 79 9.59 -20.17 -26.77
CA GLY A 79 9.16 -18.81 -27.13
C GLY A 79 8.86 -17.94 -25.91
N VAL A 80 7.86 -17.06 -26.04
CA VAL A 80 7.34 -16.26 -24.91
C VAL A 80 6.47 -17.15 -24.03
N ILE A 81 6.80 -17.24 -22.74
CA ILE A 81 6.05 -18.02 -21.74
C ILE A 81 5.24 -17.16 -20.77
N ALA A 82 5.60 -15.89 -20.62
CA ALA A 82 4.85 -14.92 -19.82
C ALA A 82 5.09 -13.50 -20.35
N GLN A 83 4.10 -12.63 -20.13
CA GLN A 83 4.18 -11.20 -20.35
C GLN A 83 3.72 -10.49 -19.08
N SER A 84 4.43 -9.46 -18.64
CA SER A 84 4.05 -8.71 -17.45
C SER A 84 4.17 -7.21 -17.65
N GLU A 85 3.19 -6.48 -17.13
CA GLU A 85 3.21 -5.01 -17.01
C GLU A 85 3.25 -4.56 -15.54
N HIS A 86 3.43 -5.53 -14.63
CA HIS A 86 3.33 -5.36 -13.18
C HIS A 86 4.53 -5.97 -12.46
N LYS A 87 5.11 -5.20 -11.55
CA LYS A 87 6.22 -5.62 -10.70
C LYS A 87 5.90 -5.46 -9.24
N VAL A 88 6.52 -6.31 -8.43
CA VAL A 88 6.67 -6.09 -7.00
C VAL A 88 8.15 -5.87 -6.71
N LEU A 89 8.51 -4.66 -6.29
CA LEU A 89 9.88 -4.31 -5.92
C LEU A 89 10.10 -4.62 -4.44
N PHE A 90 10.96 -5.58 -4.14
CA PHE A 90 11.25 -6.07 -2.79
C PHE A 90 12.52 -5.43 -2.21
N ASN A 91 12.38 -4.84 -1.02
CA ASN A 91 13.51 -4.34 -0.23
C ASN A 91 13.69 -5.22 1.02
N PRO A 92 14.93 -5.59 1.39
CA PRO A 92 15.17 -6.40 2.58
C PRO A 92 14.82 -5.61 3.86
N VAL A 93 14.19 -6.27 4.83
CA VAL A 93 13.75 -5.70 6.11
C VAL A 93 14.08 -6.64 7.27
N GLN A 94 14.18 -6.08 8.47
CA GLN A 94 14.29 -6.84 9.71
C GLN A 94 12.98 -6.78 10.49
N LEU A 95 12.51 -7.92 10.99
CA LEU A 95 11.34 -8.00 11.84
C LEU A 95 11.72 -7.64 13.28
N ILE A 96 11.21 -6.51 13.78
CA ILE A 96 11.43 -6.06 15.15
C ILE A 96 10.20 -6.46 15.98
N PRO A 97 10.35 -7.24 17.06
CA PRO A 97 9.26 -7.53 17.98
C PRO A 97 8.66 -6.23 18.53
N LYS A 98 7.34 -6.06 18.38
CA LYS A 98 6.65 -4.94 18.99
C LYS A 98 6.61 -5.17 20.50
N ALA A 99 7.29 -4.33 21.26
CA ALA A 99 7.22 -4.37 22.73
C ALA A 99 5.75 -4.24 23.17
N GLU A 100 5.33 -5.14 24.06
CA GLU A 100 4.01 -5.08 24.68
C GLU A 100 3.95 -3.78 25.49
N THR A 101 3.25 -2.79 24.95
CA THR A 101 2.94 -1.58 25.70
C THR A 101 1.86 -1.98 26.69
N GLU A 102 2.27 -2.30 27.93
CA GLU A 102 1.34 -2.43 29.03
C GLU A 102 0.49 -1.15 29.08
N THR A 103 -0.77 -1.29 28.67
CA THR A 103 -1.76 -0.23 28.83
C THR A 103 -2.07 -0.17 30.32
N ALA A 104 -1.23 0.56 31.07
CA ALA A 104 -1.55 1.01 32.40
C ALA A 104 -2.84 1.83 32.30
N ALA A 105 -3.95 1.18 32.60
CA ALA A 105 -5.25 1.81 32.58
C ALA A 105 -5.23 2.98 33.56
N GLU A 106 -5.49 4.19 33.07
CA GLU A 106 -5.75 5.31 33.97
C GLU A 106 -6.93 4.91 34.88
N PRO A 107 -6.82 5.07 36.20
CA PRO A 107 -7.97 4.90 37.09
C PRO A 107 -8.96 6.03 36.78
N GLY A 108 -10.01 5.70 36.04
CA GLY A 108 -11.08 6.63 35.72
C GLY A 108 -11.72 7.18 37.01
N PRO A 109 -12.05 8.48 37.07
CA PRO A 109 -12.67 9.07 38.25
C PRO A 109 -14.07 8.47 38.49
N ASP A 110 -14.37 8.19 39.77
CA ASP A 110 -15.55 7.46 40.22
C ASP A 110 -16.90 8.05 39.75
N PRO A 111 -17.93 7.20 39.54
CA PRO A 111 -19.25 7.64 39.13
C PRO A 111 -19.99 8.42 40.23
N GLN A 112 -20.66 9.47 39.77
CA GLN A 112 -21.41 10.48 40.53
C GLN A 112 -22.40 9.92 41.57
N SER A 113 -22.47 10.58 42.73
CA SER A 113 -23.62 10.53 43.64
C SER A 113 -24.47 11.82 43.54
N HIS A 114 -25.78 11.63 43.38
CA HIS A 114 -26.86 12.62 43.59
C HIS A 114 -26.86 13.12 45.06
N ASP A 115 -27.45 14.24 45.51
CA ASP A 115 -28.30 15.36 44.99
C ASP A 115 -28.34 16.44 46.13
N PRO A 116 -29.20 17.50 46.19
CA PRO A 116 -29.75 18.40 45.16
C PRO A 116 -29.67 19.92 45.55
N ALA A 117 -30.22 20.78 44.66
CA ALA A 117 -30.88 22.07 44.94
C ALA A 117 -30.11 23.29 45.55
N GLY A 118 -29.85 24.30 44.69
CA GLY A 118 -29.56 25.69 45.10
C GLY A 118 -29.72 26.67 43.92
N PRO A 119 -30.39 27.83 44.05
CA PRO A 119 -30.77 28.66 42.90
C PRO A 119 -29.67 29.61 42.41
N ALA A 120 -29.63 29.82 41.09
CA ALA A 120 -28.67 30.69 40.42
C ALA A 120 -28.92 32.20 40.62
N PRO A 121 -27.87 33.02 40.70
CA PRO A 121 -27.94 34.45 40.37
C PRO A 121 -27.40 34.74 38.97
N LYS A 122 -28.22 35.40 38.14
CA LYS A 122 -27.80 36.08 36.90
C LYS A 122 -26.79 37.20 37.23
N ARG A 123 -25.79 37.47 36.37
CA ARG A 123 -25.56 38.82 35.79
C ARG A 123 -24.33 38.97 34.85
N ARG A 124 -24.62 39.51 33.66
CA ARG A 124 -23.97 40.67 32.99
C ARG A 124 -22.43 40.81 33.07
N GLY A 125 -21.75 40.76 31.91
CA GLY A 125 -20.36 41.21 31.82
C GLY A 125 -19.84 41.39 30.39
N ARG A 126 -20.18 42.54 29.79
CA ARG A 126 -19.54 43.18 28.62
C ARG A 126 -18.07 42.78 28.40
N GLY A 127 -17.75 42.31 27.18
CA GLY A 127 -16.39 41.97 26.78
C GLY A 127 -15.43 43.15 26.61
N ARG A 128 -14.25 42.84 26.07
CA ARG A 128 -13.36 43.81 25.42
C ARG A 128 -12.46 43.10 24.41
N ALA A 129 -12.23 43.78 23.29
CA ALA A 129 -11.30 43.36 22.24
C ALA A 129 -9.84 43.75 22.58
N ARG A 130 -8.95 43.49 21.60
CA ARG A 130 -7.50 43.80 21.50
C ARG A 130 -6.60 42.64 21.94
N GLY A 131 -5.54 42.28 21.18
CA GLY A 131 -5.19 42.78 19.85
C GLY A 131 -3.88 42.22 19.28
N HIS A 132 -3.59 42.66 18.06
CA HIS A 132 -2.27 42.96 17.48
C HIS A 132 -1.12 41.93 17.55
N GLY A 133 -0.77 41.41 16.36
CA GLY A 133 0.59 40.97 16.01
C GLY A 133 0.89 41.33 14.54
N ARG A 134 1.78 42.30 14.29
CA ARG A 134 2.20 42.77 12.95
C ARG A 134 3.67 42.42 12.69
N GLY A 135 4.01 41.96 11.49
CA GLY A 135 5.36 41.89 10.91
C GLY A 135 5.32 41.09 9.60
N ARG A 136 5.72 41.52 8.39
CA ARG A 136 6.90 42.28 7.90
C ARG A 136 8.24 41.63 8.32
N ALA A 137 9.23 41.38 7.47
CA ALA A 137 9.44 41.57 6.01
C ALA A 137 10.60 40.63 5.54
N ARG A 138 10.63 40.03 4.34
CA ARG A 138 11.15 40.51 3.03
C ARG A 138 12.69 40.76 2.88
N ALA A 139 13.40 39.81 2.25
CA ALA A 139 14.62 39.94 1.41
C ALA A 139 14.90 38.58 0.73
N LYS A 140 15.43 38.37 -0.49
CA LYS A 140 15.81 39.17 -1.68
C LYS A 140 17.24 39.74 -1.87
N LYS A 141 18.26 38.88 -1.93
CA LYS A 141 19.50 38.99 -2.76
C LYS A 141 20.12 37.57 -2.91
N ARG A 142 20.98 37.21 -3.87
CA ARG A 142 21.28 37.53 -5.29
C ARG A 142 22.68 36.95 -5.58
N ALA A 143 22.82 36.22 -6.70
CA ALA A 143 23.99 36.16 -7.60
C ALA A 143 25.33 35.50 -7.18
N GLY A 144 26.06 35.04 -8.21
CA GLY A 144 27.30 34.25 -8.20
C GLY A 144 27.02 32.84 -8.73
N ASP A 145 27.30 32.44 -9.98
CA ASP A 145 28.09 32.99 -11.09
C ASP A 145 29.63 33.01 -10.88
N SER A 146 30.37 32.67 -11.95
CA SER A 146 31.78 32.21 -12.03
C SER A 146 32.07 30.87 -11.31
N SER A 147 32.84 29.92 -11.89
CA SER A 147 33.63 29.91 -13.14
C SER A 147 33.43 28.61 -13.93
#